data_AF-E8LK32-F1
#
_entry.id   AF-E8LK32-F1
#
_cell.length_a   1.000
_cell.length_b   1.000
_cell.length_c   1.000
_cell.angle_alpha   90.00
_cell.angle_beta   90.00
_cell.angle_gamma   90.00
#
_symmetry.space_group_name_H-M   'P 1'
#
loop_
_entity.id
_entity.type
_entity.pdbx_description
1 polymer ?
#
loop_
_entity_poly.entity_id
_entity_poly.type
_entity_poly.pdbx_seq_one_letter_code
_entity_poly.pdbx_strand_id
1 'polypeptide(L)' 'MALLAHIMRYLPAGLTYAVWTALGTVGIIIAGIFLFNEKINLYQVFFICLCVIGVVGLKLCPQP' A
#
# COMPACT_ATOMS: atom_id res chain seq x y z
N MET A 1 17.86 -0.16 4.33
CA MET A 1 18.42 -1.22 3.47
C MET A 1 18.59 -2.56 4.21
N ALA A 2 19.04 -2.59 5.46
CA ALA A 2 19.21 -3.83 6.23
C ALA A 2 17.92 -4.66 6.44
N LEU A 3 16.76 -4.01 6.68
CA LEU A 3 15.48 -4.74 6.84
C LEU A 3 14.98 -5.37 5.53
N LEU A 4 15.21 -4.72 4.38
CA LEU A 4 14.74 -5.19 3.08
C LEU A 4 15.45 -6.49 2.68
N ALA A 5 16.76 -6.57 2.92
CA ALA A 5 17.56 -7.78 2.68
C ALA A 5 17.11 -8.99 3.53
N HIS A 6 16.53 -8.75 4.71
CA HIS A 6 16.01 -9.81 5.57
C HIS A 6 14.64 -10.33 5.08
N ILE A 7 13.78 -9.43 4.59
CA ILE A 7 12.45 -9.77 4.07
C ILE A 7 12.55 -10.49 2.72
N MET A 8 13.56 -10.17 1.89
CA MET A 8 13.79 -10.88 0.61
C MET A 8 14.12 -12.39 0.78
N ARG A 9 14.44 -12.85 1.99
CA ARG A 9 14.59 -14.29 2.29
C ARG A 9 13.25 -15.00 2.52
N TYR A 10 12.16 -14.27 2.75
CA TYR A 10 10.83 -14.80 3.09
C TYR A 10 9.73 -14.35 2.14
N LEU A 11 9.96 -13.26 1.39
CA LEU A 11 8.94 -12.60 0.58
C LEU A 11 9.57 -12.11 -0.73
N PRO A 12 8.99 -12.43 -1.89
CA PRO A 12 9.53 -11.97 -3.17
C PRO A 12 9.57 -10.43 -3.21
N ALA A 13 10.56 -9.88 -3.92
CA ALA A 13 10.80 -8.44 -4.00
C ALA A 13 9.53 -7.66 -4.41
N GLY A 14 8.71 -8.24 -5.30
CA GLY A 14 7.43 -7.69 -5.75
C GLY A 14 6.43 -7.46 -4.62
N LEU A 15 6.26 -8.43 -3.71
CA LEU A 15 5.36 -8.29 -2.55
C LEU A 15 5.82 -7.17 -1.61
N THR A 16 7.14 -7.08 -1.40
CA THR A 16 7.71 -6.11 -0.47
C THR A 16 7.51 -4.68 -0.96
N TYR A 17 7.73 -4.44 -2.26
CA TYR A 17 7.44 -3.15 -2.89
C TYR A 17 5.95 -2.81 -2.89
N ALA A 18 5.09 -3.80 -3.10
CA ALA A 18 3.64 -3.60 -3.10
C ALA A 18 3.14 -3.19 -1.70
N VAL A 19 3.60 -3.89 -0.64
CA VAL A 19 3.25 -3.57 0.75
C VAL A 19 3.79 -2.21 1.16
N TRP A 20 5.04 -1.88 0.80
CA TRP A 20 5.64 -0.58 1.11
C TRP A 20 4.86 0.58 0.46
N THR A 21 4.50 0.44 -0.81
CA THR A 21 3.69 1.44 -1.54
C THR A 21 2.31 1.60 -0.90
N ALA A 22 1.62 0.50 -0.54
CA ALA A 22 0.31 0.58 0.11
C ALA A 22 0.36 1.26 1.48
N LEU A 23 1.39 0.97 2.29
CA LEU A 23 1.60 1.63 3.58
C LEU A 23 1.81 3.14 3.43
N GLY A 24 2.59 3.56 2.43
CA GLY A 24 2.77 4.98 2.10
C GLY A 24 1.46 5.65 1.70
N THR A 25 0.70 5.04 0.80
CA THR A 25 -0.60 5.55 0.35
C THR A 25 -1.57 5.73 1.52
N VAL A 26 -1.73 4.71 2.36
CA VAL A 26 -2.60 4.77 3.56
C VAL A 26 -2.14 5.88 4.51
N GLY A 27 -0.84 5.99 4.76
CA GLY A 27 -0.26 7.04 5.60
C GLY A 27 -0.52 8.45 5.08
N ILE A 28 -0.36 8.68 3.77
CA ILE A 28 -0.62 9.99 3.13
C ILE A 28 -2.09 10.37 3.25
N ILE A 29 -3.00 9.41 3.10
CA ILE A 29 -4.45 9.66 3.22
C ILE A 29 -4.80 10.04 4.65
N ILE A 30 -4.36 9.26 5.63
CA ILE A 30 -4.60 9.53 7.05
C ILE A 30 -4.00 10.89 7.42
N ALA A 31 -2.78 11.17 6.97
CA ALA A 31 -2.13 12.46 7.19
C ALA A 31 -2.88 13.60 6.50
N GLY A 32 -3.40 13.44 5.28
CA GLY A 32 -4.19 14.45 4.58
C GLY A 32 -5.49 14.78 5.31
N ILE A 33 -6.17 13.77 5.86
CA ILE A 33 -7.37 13.97 6.67
C ILE A 33 -7.05 14.75 7.95
N PHE A 34 -5.95 14.40 8.62
CA PHE A 34 -5.60 14.94 9.93
C PHE A 34 -4.93 16.32 9.86
N LEU A 35 -4.01 16.55 8.90
CA LEU A 35 -3.29 17.83 8.74
C LEU A 35 -4.07 18.85 7.93
N PHE A 36 -4.73 18.45 6.83
CA PHE A 36 -5.38 19.39 5.91
C PHE A 36 -6.88 19.56 6.15
N ASN A 37 -7.49 18.74 7.03
CA ASN A 37 -8.94 18.71 7.28
C ASN A 37 -9.76 18.66 5.97
N GLU A 38 -9.15 18.09 4.91
CA GLU A 38 -9.76 18.05 3.60
C GLU A 38 -10.98 17.13 3.64
N LYS A 39 -12.08 17.60 3.04
CA LYS A 39 -13.26 16.77 2.86
C LYS A 39 -12.90 15.67 1.88
N ILE A 40 -12.62 14.49 2.42
CA ILE A 40 -12.33 13.31 1.63
C ILE A 40 -13.48 13.12 0.64
N ASN A 41 -13.16 13.20 -0.64
CA ASN A 41 -14.16 13.01 -1.66
C ASN A 41 -14.47 11.50 -1.76
N LEU A 42 -15.75 11.13 -1.84
CA LEU A 42 -16.16 9.73 -1.87
C LEU A 42 -15.47 8.96 -3.02
N TYR A 43 -15.23 9.65 -4.14
CA TYR A 43 -14.47 9.15 -5.29
C TYR A 43 -12.99 8.89 -4.98
N GLN A 44 -12.36 9.71 -4.14
CA GLN A 44 -10.96 9.55 -3.75
C GLN A 44 -10.79 8.26 -2.92
N VAL A 45 -11.69 8.03 -1.96
CA VAL A 45 -11.74 6.78 -1.18
C VAL A 45 -11.97 5.58 -2.09
N PHE A 46 -12.86 5.69 -3.08
CA PHE A 46 -13.12 4.62 -4.03
C PHE A 46 -11.86 4.22 -4.82
N PHE A 47 -11.13 5.18 -5.39
CA PHE A 47 -9.88 4.91 -6.10
C PHE A 47 -8.78 4.34 -5.20
N ILE A 48 -8.69 4.83 -3.96
CA ILE A 48 -7.78 4.30 -2.95
C ILE A 48 -8.10 2.84 -2.63
N CYS A 49 -9.37 2.51 -2.39
CA CYS A 49 -9.82 1.14 -2.17
C CYS A 49 -9.46 0.26 -3.37
N LEU A 50 -9.64 0.76 -4.60
CA LEU A 50 -9.28 0.04 -5.82
C LEU A 50 -7.76 -0.22 -5.92
N CYS A 51 -6.93 0.76 -5.56
CA CYS A 51 -5.47 0.58 -5.46
C CYS A 51 -5.09 -0.45 -4.39
N VAL A 52 -5.72 -0.41 -3.21
CA VAL A 52 -5.47 -1.37 -2.13
C VAL A 52 -5.87 -2.78 -2.55
N ILE A 53 -7.03 -2.93 -3.21
CA ILE A 53 -7.48 -4.22 -3.76
C ILE A 53 -6.48 -4.73 -4.80
N GLY A 54 -5.94 -3.87 -5.67
CA GLY A 54 -4.90 -4.24 -6.62
C GLY A 54 -3.62 -4.76 -5.95
N VAL A 55 -3.17 -4.11 -4.89
CA VAL A 55 -2.00 -4.55 -4.09
C VAL A 55 -2.27 -5.88 -3.39
N VAL A 56 -3.44 -6.03 -2.78
CA VAL A 56 -3.85 -7.27 -2.10
C VAL A 56 -4.03 -8.41 -3.11
N GLY A 57 -4.57 -8.14 -4.29
CA GLY A 57 -4.69 -9.10 -5.40
C GLY A 57 -3.33 -9.58 -5.91
N LEU A 58 -2.34 -8.67 -6.02
CA LEU A 58 -0.95 -9.05 -6.28
C LEU A 58 -0.35 -9.88 -5.16
N LYS A 59 -0.75 -9.64 -3.90
CA LYS A 59 -0.29 -10.41 -2.74
C LYS A 59 -0.90 -11.82 -2.68
N LEU A 60 -2.13 -11.96 -3.16
CA LEU A 60 -2.88 -13.20 -3.24
C LEU A 60 -2.51 -14.04 -4.46
N CYS A 61 -1.99 -13.41 -5.52
CA CYS A 61 -1.39 -14.11 -6.64
C CYS A 61 -0.12 -14.83 -6.12
N PRO A 62 -0.17 -16.17 -5.96
CA PRO A 62 0.98 -16.91 -5.51
C PRO A 62 2.02 -16.82 -6.62
N GLN A 63 3.14 -16.14 -6.35
CA GLN A 63 4.31 -16.30 -7.18
C GLN A 63 4.80 -17.75 -7.02
N PRO A 64 5.01 -18.52 -8.11
CA PRO A 64 5.66 -19.82 -8.02
C PRO A 64 7.09 -19.69 -7.49
#